data_AF-A0A0S7ZP55-F1
#
_entry.id   AF-A0A0S7ZP55-F1
#
_cell.length_a   1.000
_cell.length_b   1.000
_cell.length_c   1.000
_cell.angle_alpha   90.00
_cell.angle_beta   90.00
_cell.angle_gamma   90.00
#
_symmetry.space_group_name_H-M   'P 1'
#
loop_
_entity.id
_entity.type
_entity.pdbx_description
1 polymer ?
#
loop_
_entity_poly.entity_id
_entity_poly.type
_entity_poly.pdbx_seq_one_letter_code
_entity_poly.pdbx_strand_id
1 'polypeptide(L)'
;NAPVSYPHLWDTPRLDWVQWNGSVNNPIGRNTGEVLGTFGHVQLTGPVENLGNTTTRARELLELERLITTLTAPQWPEEILGGIDRDSAERGRVLYSQYRNGEPSCESCHTLPDANGQYPLTPAEENLFKMQFIQTTMTGLDEIGTDRLAAESFAMREAFTGELAPYLPPPYTGISQLPAPILLSITVGMAVQNSISKLDPPLTPAESAEIIGYRIKAPGLPPYTPRNVLAYKARHLNGIWATAPFLHNGSVPNLYELLLPAEQRSRTFYVGSWQFDPKRVGYRSHASKKAFEFNTALPGNSNAGHEYGTDLSEEERWDLVEFLKTL
;
A
#
# COMPACT_ATOMS: atom_id res chain seq x y z
N ASN A 1 8.34 -7.68 14.82
CA ASN A 1 7.28 -7.43 13.82
C ASN A 1 6.65 -6.09 14.12
N ALA A 2 6.69 -5.16 13.17
CA ALA A 2 5.91 -3.92 13.24
C ALA A 2 4.54 -4.15 12.58
N PRO A 3 3.45 -3.60 13.14
CA PRO A 3 2.15 -3.67 12.49
C PRO A 3 2.08 -2.76 11.27
N VAL A 4 1.26 -3.17 10.32
CA VAL A 4 0.86 -2.35 9.17
C VAL A 4 -0.65 -2.48 8.97
N SER A 5 -1.30 -1.39 8.60
CA SER A 5 -2.71 -1.37 8.20
C SER A 5 -2.88 -2.06 6.85
N TYR A 6 -4.03 -2.68 6.62
CA TYR A 6 -4.37 -3.21 5.31
C TYR A 6 -4.51 -2.06 4.29
N PRO A 7 -3.75 -2.05 3.18
CA PRO A 7 -3.94 -1.05 2.14
C PRO A 7 -5.31 -1.18 1.47
N HIS A 8 -5.87 -0.06 1.00
CA HIS A 8 -7.16 -0.07 0.32
C HIS A 8 -7.04 -0.78 -1.04
N LEU A 9 -8.09 -1.53 -1.42
CA LEU A 9 -8.04 -2.37 -2.61
C LEU A 9 -8.33 -1.61 -3.91
N TRP A 10 -9.17 -0.57 -3.88
CA TRP A 10 -9.43 0.24 -5.07
C TRP A 10 -8.14 0.84 -5.61
N ASP A 11 -8.07 0.96 -6.94
CA ASP A 11 -6.91 1.42 -7.70
C ASP A 11 -5.63 0.59 -7.62
N THR A 12 -5.58 -0.44 -6.77
CA THR A 12 -4.39 -1.31 -6.66
C THR A 12 -3.90 -1.84 -8.01
N PRO A 13 -4.76 -2.28 -8.95
CA PRO A 13 -4.32 -2.72 -10.27
C PRO A 13 -3.75 -1.58 -11.14
N ARG A 14 -4.19 -0.34 -10.89
CA ARG A 14 -3.79 0.86 -11.64
C ARG A 14 -2.46 1.44 -11.16
N LEU A 15 -2.06 1.24 -9.90
CA LEU A 15 -0.83 1.80 -9.33
C LEU A 15 0.43 1.14 -9.88
N ASP A 16 1.50 1.91 -10.14
CA ASP A 16 2.77 1.34 -10.62
C ASP A 16 3.46 0.46 -9.56
N TRP A 17 3.33 0.80 -8.27
CA TRP A 17 3.80 0.04 -7.11
C TRP A 17 2.76 -0.05 -5.97
N VAL A 18 2.77 -1.19 -5.29
CA VAL A 18 1.83 -1.51 -4.20
C VAL A 18 2.58 -1.96 -2.94
N GLN A 19 1.82 -2.29 -1.89
CA GLN A 19 2.28 -2.31 -0.49
C GLN A 19 2.65 -0.91 0.04
N TRP A 20 2.76 -0.77 1.35
CA TRP A 20 3.11 0.51 1.98
C TRP A 20 4.50 0.99 1.57
N ASN A 21 5.47 0.06 1.44
CA ASN A 21 6.85 0.36 1.07
C ASN A 21 7.14 0.24 -0.43
N GLY A 22 6.11 0.13 -1.28
CA GLY A 22 6.29 0.08 -2.73
C GLY A 22 7.14 -1.10 -3.21
N SER A 23 7.09 -2.24 -2.53
CA SER A 23 8.00 -3.37 -2.76
C SER A 23 7.57 -4.31 -3.89
N VAL A 24 6.33 -4.23 -4.35
CA VAL A 24 5.78 -5.15 -5.36
C VAL A 24 5.02 -4.35 -6.42
N ASN A 25 5.12 -4.77 -7.67
CA ASN A 25 4.30 -4.23 -8.76
C ASN A 25 3.47 -5.31 -9.47
N ASN A 26 3.93 -6.56 -9.50
CA ASN A 26 3.28 -7.65 -10.22
C ASN A 26 2.14 -8.29 -9.40
N PRO A 27 0.88 -8.33 -9.91
CA PRO A 27 -0.27 -8.81 -9.17
C PRO A 27 -0.22 -10.30 -8.82
N ILE A 28 0.20 -11.22 -9.72
CA ILE A 28 0.27 -12.64 -9.35
C ILE A 28 1.35 -12.91 -8.31
N GLY A 29 2.47 -12.20 -8.36
CA GLY A 29 3.50 -12.25 -7.32
C GLY A 29 2.97 -11.72 -5.98
N ARG A 30 2.30 -10.56 -6.00
CA ARG A 30 1.63 -9.96 -4.83
C ARG A 30 0.64 -10.94 -4.20
N ASN A 31 -0.32 -11.42 -4.98
CA ASN A 31 -1.41 -12.28 -4.51
C ASN A 31 -0.89 -13.63 -4.01
N THR A 32 0.11 -14.20 -4.67
CA THR A 32 0.76 -15.43 -4.21
C THR A 32 1.48 -15.20 -2.88
N GLY A 33 2.22 -14.10 -2.75
CA GLY A 33 2.88 -13.72 -1.49
C GLY A 33 1.89 -13.54 -0.33
N GLU A 34 0.74 -12.92 -0.58
CA GLU A 34 -0.33 -12.73 0.42
C GLU A 34 -0.96 -14.06 0.85
N VAL A 35 -1.20 -14.98 -0.10
CA VAL A 35 -1.66 -16.34 0.21
C VAL A 35 -0.64 -17.05 1.12
N LEU A 36 0.65 -17.01 0.78
CA LEU A 36 1.71 -17.65 1.58
C LEU A 36 1.92 -16.98 2.94
N GLY A 37 1.71 -15.67 3.04
CA GLY A 37 1.87 -14.92 4.29
C GLY A 37 0.74 -15.12 5.30
N THR A 38 -0.39 -15.70 4.88
CA THR A 38 -1.54 -15.96 5.74
C THR A 38 -1.64 -17.44 6.11
N PHE A 39 -2.06 -18.30 5.18
CA PHE A 39 -2.29 -19.74 5.44
C PHE A 39 -1.92 -20.67 4.27
N GLY A 40 -1.46 -20.13 3.15
CA GLY A 40 -0.94 -20.91 2.03
C GLY A 40 0.45 -21.46 2.31
N HIS A 41 0.82 -22.51 1.58
CA HIS A 41 2.09 -23.20 1.76
C HIS A 41 2.82 -23.34 0.42
N VAL A 42 4.15 -23.28 0.48
CA VAL A 42 5.05 -23.68 -0.59
C VAL A 42 6.10 -24.62 0.00
N GLN A 43 6.36 -25.73 -0.67
CA GLN A 43 7.34 -26.72 -0.24
C GLN A 43 8.76 -26.20 -0.52
N LEU A 44 9.53 -25.95 0.53
CA LEU A 44 10.90 -25.40 0.45
C LEU A 44 11.99 -26.38 0.92
N THR A 45 11.58 -27.56 1.40
CA THR A 45 12.47 -28.60 1.93
C THR A 45 12.10 -29.97 1.35
N GLY A 46 12.98 -30.96 1.52
CA GLY A 46 12.76 -32.33 1.06
C GLY A 46 13.20 -32.58 -0.38
N PRO A 47 12.66 -33.63 -1.04
CA PRO A 47 13.09 -34.02 -2.38
C PRO A 47 12.92 -32.89 -3.40
N VAL A 48 13.89 -32.74 -4.30
CA VAL A 48 13.98 -31.63 -5.28
C VAL A 48 12.73 -31.55 -6.16
N GLU A 49 12.17 -32.69 -6.54
CA GLU A 49 10.95 -32.80 -7.34
C GLU A 49 9.71 -32.21 -6.66
N ASN A 50 9.74 -32.04 -5.34
CA ASN A 50 8.65 -31.45 -4.57
C ASN A 50 8.85 -29.95 -4.30
N LEU A 51 10.06 -29.42 -4.49
CA LEU A 51 10.33 -28.01 -4.22
C LEU A 51 9.45 -27.10 -5.09
N GLY A 52 8.89 -26.07 -4.47
CA GLY A 52 7.96 -25.14 -5.12
C GLY A 52 6.51 -25.63 -5.18
N ASN A 53 6.22 -26.89 -4.81
CA ASN A 53 4.83 -27.35 -4.69
C ASN A 53 4.04 -26.45 -3.75
N THR A 54 2.95 -25.88 -4.26
CA THR A 54 2.22 -24.81 -3.57
C THR A 54 0.73 -25.07 -3.48
N THR A 55 0.09 -24.50 -2.45
CA THR A 55 -1.37 -24.45 -2.32
C THR A 55 -1.98 -23.24 -3.03
N THR A 56 -1.17 -22.34 -3.58
CA THR A 56 -1.64 -21.16 -4.32
C THR A 56 -2.31 -21.60 -5.61
N ARG A 57 -3.43 -20.96 -5.96
CA ARG A 57 -4.24 -21.35 -7.12
C ARG A 57 -4.29 -20.21 -8.14
N ALA A 58 -3.41 -20.26 -9.14
CA ALA A 58 -3.18 -19.16 -10.07
C ALA A 58 -4.45 -18.72 -10.83
N ARG A 59 -5.32 -19.66 -11.22
CA ARG A 59 -6.57 -19.34 -11.93
C ARG A 59 -7.52 -18.53 -11.06
N GLU A 60 -7.72 -18.93 -9.81
CA GLU A 60 -8.55 -18.19 -8.86
C GLU A 60 -7.94 -16.83 -8.50
N LEU A 61 -6.60 -16.74 -8.40
CA LEU A 61 -5.93 -15.45 -8.19
C LEU A 61 -6.11 -14.50 -9.38
N LEU A 62 -6.17 -15.01 -10.62
CA LEU A 62 -6.52 -14.22 -11.80
C LEU A 62 -7.96 -13.70 -11.72
N GLU A 63 -8.93 -14.56 -11.36
CA GLU A 63 -10.33 -14.13 -11.21
C GLU A 63 -10.49 -13.10 -10.07
N LEU A 64 -9.77 -13.27 -8.96
CA LEU A 64 -9.75 -12.29 -7.88
C LEU A 64 -9.16 -10.95 -8.35
N GLU A 65 -8.08 -10.96 -9.13
CA GLU A 65 -7.52 -9.72 -9.69
C GLU A 65 -8.53 -9.01 -10.59
N ARG A 66 -9.25 -9.76 -11.44
CA ARG A 66 -10.34 -9.22 -12.27
C ARG A 66 -11.41 -8.53 -11.42
N LEU A 67 -11.81 -9.14 -10.30
CA LEU A 67 -12.76 -8.51 -9.37
C LEU A 67 -12.19 -7.23 -8.74
N ILE A 68 -10.93 -7.24 -8.33
CA ILE A 68 -10.26 -6.04 -7.78
C ILE A 68 -10.24 -4.90 -8.80
N THR A 69 -10.12 -5.18 -10.11
CA THR A 69 -10.15 -4.13 -11.15
C THR A 69 -11.49 -3.39 -11.24
N THR A 70 -12.57 -3.97 -10.72
CA THR A 70 -13.90 -3.35 -10.69
C THR A 70 -14.13 -2.43 -9.48
N LEU A 71 -13.25 -2.47 -8.48
CA LEU A 71 -13.42 -1.70 -7.25
C LEU A 71 -13.11 -0.22 -7.47
N THR A 72 -14.06 0.64 -7.08
CA THR A 72 -13.91 2.09 -7.04
C THR A 72 -13.84 2.60 -5.60
N ALA A 73 -13.24 3.78 -5.41
CA ALA A 73 -13.21 4.43 -4.11
C ALA A 73 -14.64 4.81 -3.66
N PRO A 74 -15.00 4.57 -2.38
CA PRO A 74 -16.32 4.93 -1.88
C PRO A 74 -16.47 6.45 -1.82
N GLN A 75 -17.58 6.96 -2.35
CA GLN A 75 -17.94 8.37 -2.22
C GLN A 75 -18.49 8.65 -0.81
N TRP A 76 -18.31 9.88 -0.33
CA TRP A 76 -18.89 10.31 0.93
C TRP A 76 -20.42 10.19 0.90
N PRO A 77 -21.04 9.39 1.80
CA PRO A 77 -22.47 9.15 1.77
C PRO A 77 -23.22 10.29 2.50
N GLU A 78 -23.50 11.40 1.80
CA GLU A 78 -24.15 12.58 2.39
C GLU A 78 -25.49 12.27 3.10
N GLU A 79 -26.24 11.30 2.59
CA GLU A 79 -27.52 10.86 3.18
C GLU A 79 -27.36 10.18 4.54
N ILE A 80 -26.16 9.67 4.86
CA ILE A 80 -25.87 8.94 6.10
C ILE A 80 -25.00 9.77 7.04
N LEU A 81 -23.97 10.42 6.50
CA LEU A 81 -22.94 11.13 7.26
C LEU A 81 -23.11 12.65 7.27
N GLY A 82 -24.14 13.17 6.59
CA GLY A 82 -24.41 14.59 6.46
C GLY A 82 -23.78 15.19 5.20
N GLY A 83 -24.36 16.29 4.74
CA GLY A 83 -23.90 17.01 3.55
C GLY A 83 -22.50 17.60 3.72
N ILE A 84 -21.80 17.77 2.59
CA ILE A 84 -20.49 18.43 2.55
C ILE A 84 -20.70 19.94 2.47
N ASP A 85 -20.02 20.70 3.33
CA ASP A 85 -19.92 22.15 3.19
C ASP A 85 -19.03 22.48 1.98
N ARG A 86 -19.68 22.89 0.89
CA ARG A 86 -19.02 23.10 -0.41
C ARG A 86 -18.09 24.31 -0.41
N ASP A 87 -18.42 25.36 0.33
CA ASP A 87 -17.58 26.56 0.41
C ASP A 87 -16.31 26.26 1.23
N SER A 88 -16.46 25.50 2.31
CA SER A 88 -15.33 25.00 3.11
C SER A 88 -14.44 24.03 2.33
N ALA A 89 -15.03 23.09 1.59
CA ALA A 89 -14.28 22.17 0.75
C ALA A 89 -13.51 22.88 -0.38
N GLU A 90 -14.05 23.94 -0.98
CA GLU A 90 -13.32 24.71 -2.01
C GLU A 90 -12.11 25.45 -1.42
N ARG A 91 -12.25 26.07 -0.23
CA ARG A 91 -11.10 26.63 0.49
C ARG A 91 -10.07 25.56 0.84
N GLY A 92 -10.55 24.38 1.27
CA GLY A 92 -9.71 23.22 1.55
C GLY A 92 -8.94 22.70 0.33
N ARG A 93 -9.55 22.75 -0.87
CA ARG A 93 -8.88 22.41 -2.13
C ARG A 93 -7.70 23.34 -2.40
N VAL A 94 -7.87 24.64 -2.19
CA VAL A 94 -6.78 25.61 -2.34
C VAL A 94 -5.63 25.28 -1.38
N LEU A 95 -5.95 24.98 -0.12
CA LEU A 95 -4.96 24.55 0.87
C LEU A 95 -4.28 23.24 0.45
N TYR A 96 -4.99 22.29 -0.14
CA TYR A 96 -4.41 21.03 -0.58
C TYR A 96 -3.33 21.20 -1.65
N SER A 97 -3.57 22.11 -2.60
CA SER A 97 -2.72 22.34 -3.77
C SER A 97 -1.60 23.36 -3.54
N GLN A 98 -1.73 24.24 -2.54
CA GLN A 98 -0.82 25.36 -2.32
C GLN A 98 0.43 24.97 -1.51
N TYR A 99 1.60 25.43 -1.96
CA TYR A 99 2.84 25.43 -1.18
C TYR A 99 2.78 26.53 -0.12
N ARG A 100 3.18 26.22 1.12
CA ARG A 100 3.10 27.14 2.26
C ARG A 100 4.43 27.20 2.99
N ASN A 101 4.94 28.40 3.25
CA ASN A 101 6.13 28.59 4.09
C ASN A 101 7.40 27.80 3.65
N GLY A 102 7.51 27.49 2.35
CA GLY A 102 8.60 26.65 1.82
C GLY A 102 8.35 25.14 1.92
N GLU A 103 7.24 24.72 2.56
CA GLU A 103 6.79 23.34 2.62
C GLU A 103 6.03 22.94 1.35
N PRO A 104 6.19 21.68 0.90
CA PRO A 104 5.46 21.15 -0.24
C PRO A 104 3.96 21.08 0.02
N SER A 105 3.16 21.26 -1.03
CA SER A 105 1.70 21.07 -0.95
C SER A 105 1.34 19.59 -0.74
N CYS A 106 0.14 19.33 -0.22
CA CYS A 106 -0.36 17.95 -0.10
C CYS A 106 -0.36 17.27 -1.48
N GLU A 107 -0.76 17.99 -2.52
CA GLU A 107 -0.82 17.51 -3.90
C GLU A 107 0.53 17.09 -4.50
N SER A 108 1.64 17.66 -4.01
CA SER A 108 2.99 17.29 -4.48
C SER A 108 3.33 15.81 -4.23
N CYS A 109 2.78 15.23 -3.15
CA CYS A 109 2.97 13.82 -2.80
C CYS A 109 1.70 13.01 -3.10
N HIS A 110 0.55 13.56 -2.74
CA HIS A 110 -0.77 12.95 -2.89
C HIS A 110 -1.50 13.57 -4.08
N THR A 111 -1.11 13.17 -5.29
CA THR A 111 -1.59 13.80 -6.52
C THR A 111 -3.10 13.72 -6.69
N LEU A 112 -3.69 14.77 -7.26
CA LEU A 112 -5.08 14.79 -7.72
C LEU A 112 -5.15 14.39 -9.20
N PRO A 113 -6.30 13.87 -9.66
CA PRO A 113 -6.53 13.71 -11.08
C PRO A 113 -6.66 15.07 -11.78
N ASP A 114 -6.27 15.13 -13.06
CA ASP A 114 -6.47 16.30 -13.91
C ASP A 114 -7.95 16.53 -14.24
N ALA A 115 -8.24 17.54 -15.07
CA ALA A 115 -9.60 17.88 -15.50
C ALA A 115 -10.33 16.75 -16.26
N ASN A 116 -9.59 15.75 -16.76
CA ASN A 116 -10.14 14.57 -17.43
C ASN A 116 -10.26 13.37 -16.49
N GLY A 117 -9.96 13.52 -15.20
CA GLY A 117 -9.98 12.43 -14.22
C GLY A 117 -8.72 11.58 -14.23
N GLN A 118 -7.63 12.03 -14.87
CA GLN A 118 -6.41 11.25 -15.08
C GLN A 118 -5.32 11.61 -14.06
N TYR A 119 -4.84 10.62 -13.32
CA TYR A 119 -3.65 10.76 -12.48
C TYR A 119 -2.37 10.72 -13.31
N PRO A 120 -1.24 11.24 -12.80
CA PRO A 120 0.07 11.07 -13.43
C PRO A 120 0.38 9.61 -13.73
N LEU A 121 0.75 9.31 -14.97
CA LEU A 121 0.97 7.96 -15.48
C LEU A 121 2.44 7.71 -15.79
N THR A 122 2.88 6.46 -15.63
CA THR A 122 4.16 6.00 -16.17
C THR A 122 4.20 6.13 -17.70
N PRO A 123 5.37 6.34 -18.32
CA PRO A 123 5.46 6.45 -19.78
C PRO A 123 5.09 5.12 -20.47
N ALA A 124 4.28 5.18 -21.53
CA ALA A 124 3.80 3.99 -22.24
C ALA A 124 4.93 3.22 -22.93
N GLU A 125 5.97 3.92 -23.37
CA GLU A 125 7.15 3.36 -24.01
C GLU A 125 7.99 2.48 -23.10
N GLU A 126 7.88 2.64 -21.78
CA GLU A 126 8.60 1.80 -20.82
C GLU A 126 8.00 0.39 -20.69
N ASN A 127 6.75 0.19 -21.15
CA ASN A 127 6.02 -1.05 -21.02
C ASN A 127 5.88 -1.76 -22.39
N LEU A 128 6.13 -3.07 -22.42
CA LEU A 128 6.04 -3.88 -23.64
C LEU A 128 4.64 -3.81 -24.29
N PHE A 129 3.60 -3.79 -23.46
CA PHE A 129 2.20 -3.76 -23.90
C PHE A 129 1.65 -2.33 -24.06
N LYS A 130 2.49 -1.31 -23.92
CA LYS A 130 2.09 0.12 -23.88
C LYS A 130 1.09 0.45 -22.77
N MET A 131 1.03 -0.39 -21.74
CA MET A 131 0.21 -0.14 -20.56
C MET A 131 0.87 0.92 -19.70
N GLN A 132 0.03 1.82 -19.17
CA GLN A 132 0.44 2.88 -18.26
C GLN A 132 -0.20 2.64 -16.89
N PHE A 133 0.53 3.02 -15.85
CA PHE A 133 0.11 2.85 -14.47
C PHE A 133 0.21 4.19 -13.75
N ILE A 134 -0.67 4.42 -12.77
CA ILE A 134 -0.62 5.60 -11.90
C ILE A 134 0.71 5.59 -11.16
N GLN A 135 1.50 6.64 -11.40
CA GLN A 135 2.81 6.79 -10.78
C GLN A 135 2.64 7.07 -9.27
N THR A 136 3.28 6.23 -8.47
CA THR A 136 3.30 6.40 -7.01
C THR A 136 4.51 7.22 -6.56
N THR A 137 4.28 8.11 -5.59
CA THR A 137 5.34 8.87 -4.93
C THR A 137 5.81 8.09 -3.70
N MET A 138 7.12 7.84 -3.61
CA MET A 138 7.74 7.17 -2.47
C MET A 138 8.52 8.19 -1.64
N THR A 139 8.03 8.52 -0.45
CA THR A 139 8.67 9.47 0.45
C THR A 139 9.58 8.73 1.42
N GLY A 140 10.87 9.08 1.43
CA GLY A 140 11.89 8.40 2.24
C GLY A 140 11.60 8.51 3.74
N LEU A 141 12.02 7.51 4.52
CA LEU A 141 11.75 7.47 5.97
C LEU A 141 12.28 8.71 6.72
N ASP A 142 13.42 9.26 6.29
CA ASP A 142 14.02 10.45 6.90
C ASP A 142 13.23 11.73 6.60
N GLU A 143 12.56 11.77 5.45
CA GLU A 143 11.73 12.90 5.01
C GLU A 143 10.34 12.84 5.65
N ILE A 144 9.67 11.68 5.58
CA ILE A 144 8.31 11.53 6.11
C ILE A 144 8.27 11.43 7.65
N GLY A 145 9.35 10.96 8.30
CA GLY A 145 9.48 10.90 9.76
C GLY A 145 8.50 9.96 10.49
N THR A 146 7.71 9.15 9.79
CA THR A 146 6.76 8.19 10.39
C THR A 146 7.48 6.95 10.93
N ASP A 147 6.76 6.06 11.64
CA ASP A 147 7.35 4.85 12.21
C ASP A 147 8.16 4.05 11.18
N ARG A 148 9.41 3.77 11.50
CA ARG A 148 10.39 3.21 10.55
C ARG A 148 10.44 1.70 10.58
N LEU A 149 9.93 1.09 11.65
CA LEU A 149 10.24 -0.30 12.00
C LEU A 149 9.72 -1.27 10.94
N ALA A 150 8.59 -0.99 10.30
CA ALA A 150 8.04 -1.85 9.25
C ALA A 150 8.93 -1.88 8.00
N ALA A 151 9.29 -0.71 7.46
CA ALA A 151 10.16 -0.61 6.28
C ALA A 151 11.58 -1.12 6.56
N GLU A 152 12.19 -0.75 7.70
CA GLU A 152 13.54 -1.20 8.07
C GLU A 152 13.58 -2.70 8.32
N SER A 153 12.61 -3.27 9.05
CA SER A 153 12.54 -4.71 9.27
C SER A 153 12.36 -5.48 7.96
N PHE A 154 11.63 -4.93 6.99
CA PHE A 154 11.50 -5.54 5.68
C PHE A 154 12.84 -5.50 4.93
N ALA A 155 13.47 -4.33 4.84
CA ALA A 155 14.63 -4.10 3.99
C ALA A 155 15.93 -4.73 4.55
N MET A 156 16.11 -4.70 5.87
CA MET A 156 17.39 -5.03 6.52
C MET A 156 17.45 -6.45 7.09
N ARG A 157 16.32 -7.17 7.15
CA ARG A 157 16.30 -8.54 7.69
C ARG A 157 17.03 -9.50 6.74
N GLU A 158 17.89 -10.34 7.30
CA GLU A 158 18.47 -11.50 6.61
C GLU A 158 17.65 -12.76 6.86
N ALA A 159 17.67 -13.68 5.90
CA ALA A 159 17.02 -14.98 6.00
C ALA A 159 18.00 -16.11 5.70
N PHE A 160 17.95 -17.15 6.52
CA PHE A 160 18.64 -18.41 6.27
C PHE A 160 18.01 -19.11 5.07
N THR A 161 18.85 -19.55 4.13
CA THR A 161 18.42 -20.20 2.89
C THR A 161 18.13 -21.69 3.09
N GLY A 162 18.74 -22.32 4.10
CA GLY A 162 18.51 -23.71 4.47
C GLY A 162 18.76 -24.68 3.32
N GLU A 163 17.86 -25.66 3.15
CA GLU A 163 17.95 -26.66 2.08
C GLU A 163 17.83 -26.07 0.67
N LEU A 164 17.34 -24.84 0.52
CA LEU A 164 17.28 -24.17 -0.79
C LEU A 164 18.64 -23.72 -1.28
N ALA A 165 19.64 -23.53 -0.40
CA ALA A 165 20.91 -22.90 -0.76
C ALA A 165 21.53 -23.45 -2.07
N PRO A 166 21.64 -24.78 -2.27
CA PRO A 166 22.22 -25.34 -3.51
C PRO A 166 21.39 -25.08 -4.77
N TYR A 167 20.09 -24.79 -4.62
CA TYR A 167 19.12 -24.64 -5.70
C TYR A 167 18.78 -23.17 -6.00
N LEU A 168 19.30 -22.22 -5.23
CA LEU A 168 19.08 -20.81 -5.48
C LEU A 168 19.72 -20.39 -6.82
N PRO A 169 19.06 -19.49 -7.58
CA PRO A 169 19.60 -19.00 -8.84
C PRO A 169 20.87 -18.15 -8.60
N PRO A 170 21.82 -18.11 -9.56
CA PRO A 170 22.94 -17.17 -9.51
C PRO A 170 22.45 -15.71 -9.34
N PRO A 171 23.17 -14.87 -8.57
CA PRO A 171 24.44 -15.14 -7.88
C PRO A 171 24.31 -15.81 -6.50
N TYR A 172 23.13 -16.29 -6.11
CA TYR A 172 22.83 -16.74 -4.75
C TYR A 172 23.07 -18.23 -4.48
N THR A 173 23.52 -18.98 -5.48
CA THR A 173 23.75 -20.42 -5.37
C THR A 173 24.76 -20.74 -4.26
N GLY A 174 24.37 -21.60 -3.33
CA GLY A 174 25.18 -22.03 -2.19
C GLY A 174 25.29 -21.03 -1.04
N ILE A 175 24.69 -19.84 -1.15
CA ILE A 175 24.73 -18.82 -0.09
C ILE A 175 23.87 -19.27 1.10
N SER A 176 24.38 -19.17 2.32
CA SER A 176 23.71 -19.62 3.56
C SER A 176 22.72 -18.62 4.16
N GLN A 177 22.94 -17.33 3.92
CA GLN A 177 22.09 -16.22 4.35
C GLN A 177 22.09 -15.11 3.30
N LEU A 178 20.92 -14.52 3.04
CA LEU A 178 20.78 -13.40 2.12
C LEU A 178 19.62 -12.48 2.54
N PRO A 179 19.52 -11.25 2.01
CA PRO A 179 18.44 -10.33 2.36
C PRO A 179 17.05 -10.96 2.18
N ALA A 180 16.23 -10.94 3.23
CA ALA A 180 14.93 -11.60 3.25
C ALA A 180 14.00 -11.23 2.08
N PRO A 181 13.96 -9.97 1.56
CA PRO A 181 13.18 -9.63 0.37
C PRO A 181 13.60 -10.38 -0.90
N ILE A 182 14.89 -10.72 -1.02
CA ILE A 182 15.40 -11.50 -2.15
C ILE A 182 14.92 -12.94 -2.03
N LEU A 183 15.05 -13.56 -0.86
CA LEU A 183 14.57 -14.94 -0.64
C LEU A 183 13.05 -15.03 -0.80
N LEU A 184 12.31 -14.02 -0.31
CA LEU A 184 10.87 -13.90 -0.52
C LEU A 184 10.54 -13.87 -2.01
N SER A 185 11.23 -13.05 -2.81
CA SER A 185 10.98 -12.96 -4.25
C SER A 185 11.23 -14.29 -4.97
N ILE A 186 12.29 -15.02 -4.58
CA ILE A 186 12.62 -16.33 -5.15
C ILE A 186 11.54 -17.36 -4.79
N THR A 187 11.19 -17.47 -3.50
CA THR A 187 10.21 -18.47 -3.02
C THR A 187 8.81 -18.21 -3.55
N VAL A 188 8.39 -16.94 -3.64
CA VAL A 188 7.13 -16.56 -4.31
C VAL A 188 7.19 -16.89 -5.79
N GLY A 189 8.30 -16.61 -6.47
CA GLY A 189 8.49 -16.97 -7.88
C GLY A 189 8.36 -18.47 -8.13
N MET A 190 8.93 -19.30 -7.26
CA MET A 190 8.78 -20.77 -7.31
C MET A 190 7.30 -21.18 -7.18
N ALA A 191 6.57 -20.60 -6.22
CA ALA A 191 5.15 -20.88 -6.04
C ALA A 191 4.31 -20.44 -7.25
N VAL A 192 4.54 -19.22 -7.78
CA VAL A 192 3.86 -18.74 -8.99
C VAL A 192 4.10 -19.69 -10.16
N GLN A 193 5.36 -20.04 -10.42
CA GLN A 193 5.73 -20.91 -11.53
C GLN A 193 5.09 -22.30 -11.40
N ASN A 194 5.14 -22.90 -10.20
CA ASN A 194 4.54 -24.21 -9.92
C ASN A 194 3.02 -24.19 -10.08
N SER A 195 2.36 -23.13 -9.58
CA SER A 195 0.91 -22.98 -9.67
C SER A 195 0.44 -22.83 -11.12
N ILE A 196 1.15 -22.03 -11.93
CA ILE A 196 0.83 -21.83 -13.35
C ILE A 196 1.11 -23.09 -14.17
N SER A 197 2.23 -23.79 -13.92
CA SER A 197 2.59 -24.98 -14.71
C SER A 197 1.63 -26.17 -14.53
N LYS A 198 0.83 -26.16 -13.46
CA LYS A 198 -0.15 -27.20 -13.14
C LYS A 198 -1.56 -26.91 -13.68
N LEU A 199 -1.76 -25.77 -14.35
CA LEU A 199 -3.07 -25.41 -14.87
C LEU A 199 -3.47 -26.29 -16.05
N ASP A 200 -4.68 -26.84 -15.98
CA ASP A 200 -5.34 -27.57 -17.06
C ASP A 200 -6.79 -27.07 -17.22
N PRO A 201 -7.16 -26.43 -18.35
CA PRO A 201 -6.28 -26.07 -19.46
C PRO A 201 -5.24 -25.00 -19.05
N PRO A 202 -4.11 -24.90 -19.79
CA PRO A 202 -3.13 -23.85 -19.57
C PRO A 202 -3.72 -22.46 -19.85
N LEU A 203 -3.08 -21.41 -19.33
CA LEU A 203 -3.46 -20.02 -19.62
C LEU A 203 -3.28 -19.73 -21.12
N THR A 204 -4.25 -19.03 -21.70
CA THR A 204 -4.09 -18.42 -23.02
C THR A 204 -3.02 -17.32 -23.00
N PRO A 205 -2.51 -16.88 -24.17
CA PRO A 205 -1.59 -15.75 -24.23
C PRO A 205 -2.14 -14.46 -23.59
N ALA A 206 -3.45 -14.21 -23.75
CA ALA A 206 -4.12 -13.06 -23.15
C ALA A 206 -4.16 -13.17 -21.61
N GLU A 207 -4.59 -14.32 -21.07
CA GLU A 207 -4.57 -14.56 -19.63
C GLU A 207 -3.16 -14.52 -19.05
N SER A 208 -2.14 -14.96 -19.80
CA SER A 208 -0.74 -14.92 -19.38
C SER A 208 -0.21 -13.48 -19.27
N ALA A 209 -0.68 -12.56 -20.12
CA ALA A 209 -0.38 -11.14 -19.99
C ALA A 209 -1.17 -10.48 -18.86
N GLU A 210 -2.44 -10.87 -18.70
CA GLU A 210 -3.35 -10.34 -17.68
C GLU A 210 -2.93 -10.75 -16.25
N ILE A 211 -2.53 -12.00 -16.04
CA ILE A 211 -2.17 -12.51 -14.70
C ILE A 211 -0.96 -11.80 -14.10
N ILE A 212 -0.06 -11.28 -14.94
CA ILE A 212 1.06 -10.44 -14.52
C ILE A 212 0.73 -8.94 -14.56
N GLY A 213 -0.53 -8.58 -14.80
CA GLY A 213 -1.01 -7.20 -14.91
C GLY A 213 -0.38 -6.42 -16.06
N TYR A 214 0.04 -7.09 -17.12
CA TYR A 214 0.78 -6.51 -18.25
C TYR A 214 2.11 -5.86 -17.85
N ARG A 215 2.76 -6.32 -16.77
CA ARG A 215 3.99 -5.71 -16.23
C ARG A 215 5.24 -6.36 -16.75
N ILE A 216 5.52 -6.09 -18.02
CA ILE A 216 6.79 -6.42 -18.68
C ILE A 216 7.39 -5.12 -19.23
N LYS A 217 8.66 -4.85 -18.88
CA LYS A 217 9.41 -3.71 -19.41
C LYS A 217 9.66 -3.88 -20.91
N ALA A 218 9.68 -2.78 -21.64
CA ALA A 218 10.00 -2.80 -23.07
C ALA A 218 11.43 -3.33 -23.33
N PRO A 219 11.71 -3.91 -24.52
CA PRO A 219 13.02 -4.46 -24.83
C PRO A 219 14.15 -3.44 -24.65
N GLY A 220 15.25 -3.86 -24.02
CA GLY A 220 16.40 -3.00 -23.74
C GLY A 220 16.33 -2.22 -22.41
N LEU A 221 15.21 -2.28 -21.70
CA LEU A 221 15.08 -1.70 -20.36
C LEU A 221 15.37 -2.76 -19.28
N PRO A 222 15.94 -2.36 -18.12
CA PRO A 222 16.12 -3.27 -17.00
C PRO A 222 14.75 -3.74 -16.45
N PRO A 223 14.69 -4.92 -15.81
CA PRO A 223 13.49 -5.35 -15.11
C PRO A 223 13.00 -4.32 -14.09
N TYR A 224 11.72 -4.42 -13.70
CA TYR A 224 11.20 -3.57 -12.63
C TYR A 224 11.94 -3.83 -11.31
N THR A 225 12.41 -2.76 -10.69
CA THR A 225 13.02 -2.77 -9.35
C THR A 225 12.31 -1.75 -8.46
N PRO A 226 12.01 -2.07 -7.20
CA PRO A 226 11.43 -1.11 -6.26
C PRO A 226 12.27 0.18 -6.21
N ARG A 227 11.61 1.35 -6.24
CA ARG A 227 12.32 2.64 -6.26
C ARG A 227 13.08 2.90 -4.97
N ASN A 228 12.41 2.71 -3.83
CA ASN A 228 12.96 2.83 -2.49
C ASN A 228 12.08 2.02 -1.52
N VAL A 229 12.65 1.00 -0.88
CA VAL A 229 11.95 0.17 0.12
C VAL A 229 12.10 0.68 1.56
N LEU A 230 12.95 1.69 1.76
CA LEU A 230 13.08 2.50 2.98
C LEU A 230 12.30 3.81 2.79
N ALA A 231 11.05 3.68 2.38
CA ALA A 231 10.10 4.75 2.11
C ALA A 231 8.68 4.24 2.32
N TYR A 232 7.74 5.17 2.43
CA TYR A 232 6.32 4.87 2.33
C TYR A 232 5.68 5.58 1.15
N LYS A 233 4.74 4.88 0.53
CA LYS A 233 3.98 5.38 -0.61
C LYS A 233 2.98 6.44 -0.17
N ALA A 234 3.06 7.63 -0.78
CA ALA A 234 1.97 8.59 -0.80
C ALA A 234 0.97 8.17 -1.90
N ARG A 235 -0.11 7.50 -1.50
CA ARG A 235 -1.22 7.16 -2.39
C ARG A 235 -2.05 8.40 -2.66
N HIS A 236 -2.65 8.52 -3.84
CA HIS A 236 -3.76 9.45 -4.04
C HIS A 236 -4.89 9.15 -3.03
N LEU A 237 -5.59 10.20 -2.58
CA LEU A 237 -6.42 10.16 -1.38
C LEU A 237 -7.91 9.95 -1.67
N ASN A 238 -8.26 9.37 -2.81
CA ASN A 238 -9.67 9.07 -3.10
C ASN A 238 -10.25 8.04 -2.12
N GLY A 239 -11.43 8.33 -1.58
CA GLY A 239 -12.07 7.52 -0.54
C GLY A 239 -11.33 7.51 0.80
N ILE A 240 -10.39 8.44 1.04
CA ILE A 240 -9.58 8.49 2.27
C ILE A 240 -10.45 8.59 3.53
N TRP A 241 -11.63 9.20 3.42
CA TRP A 241 -12.57 9.31 4.53
C TRP A 241 -12.94 7.94 5.14
N ALA A 242 -12.93 6.87 4.34
CA ALA A 242 -13.40 5.54 4.71
C ALA A 242 -12.33 4.65 5.34
N THR A 243 -11.13 5.18 5.62
CA THR A 243 -9.95 4.33 5.83
C THR A 243 -9.22 4.53 7.14
N ALA A 244 -9.83 5.29 8.06
CA ALA A 244 -9.33 5.42 9.41
C ALA A 244 -9.14 4.04 10.08
N PRO A 245 -8.12 3.86 10.95
CA PRO A 245 -7.10 4.84 11.32
C PRO A 245 -6.03 5.08 10.24
N PHE A 246 -5.37 6.24 10.31
CA PHE A 246 -4.43 6.76 9.31
C PHE A 246 -2.97 6.44 9.63
N LEU A 247 -2.10 6.72 8.65
CA LEU A 247 -0.71 6.26 8.51
C LEU A 247 -0.59 4.75 8.21
N HIS A 248 0.60 4.32 7.83
CA HIS A 248 0.86 2.95 7.39
C HIS A 248 0.62 1.89 8.48
N ASN A 249 0.65 2.28 9.75
CA ASN A 249 0.48 1.44 10.94
C ASN A 249 -0.84 1.72 11.68
N GLY A 250 -1.68 2.64 11.17
CA GLY A 250 -2.97 2.96 11.77
C GLY A 250 -2.87 3.66 13.13
N SER A 251 -1.83 4.47 13.34
CA SER A 251 -1.53 5.10 14.63
C SER A 251 -2.21 6.46 14.85
N VAL A 252 -2.97 6.98 13.88
CA VAL A 252 -3.70 8.25 13.98
C VAL A 252 -5.20 8.03 13.78
N PRO A 253 -6.07 8.33 14.76
CA PRO A 253 -7.45 7.84 14.78
C PRO A 253 -8.41 8.50 13.78
N ASN A 254 -8.13 9.73 13.34
CA ASN A 254 -9.03 10.53 12.52
C ASN A 254 -8.25 11.55 11.65
N LEU A 255 -8.85 12.07 10.57
CA LEU A 255 -8.16 13.01 9.66
C LEU A 255 -7.80 14.32 10.35
N TYR A 256 -8.64 14.80 11.28
CA TYR A 256 -8.34 16.03 12.00
C TYR A 256 -7.02 15.93 12.77
N GLU A 257 -6.79 14.83 13.51
CA GLU A 257 -5.54 14.59 14.25
C GLU A 257 -4.34 14.35 13.32
N LEU A 258 -4.54 13.85 12.10
CA LEU A 258 -3.46 13.71 11.12
C LEU A 258 -2.85 15.07 10.75
N LEU A 259 -3.64 16.13 10.82
CA LEU A 259 -3.24 17.52 10.52
C LEU A 259 -2.78 18.29 11.76
N LEU A 260 -2.66 17.64 12.93
CA LEU A 260 -2.05 18.22 14.12
C LEU A 260 -0.56 17.84 14.20
N PRO A 261 0.27 18.67 14.86
CA PRO A 261 1.60 18.26 15.28
C PRO A 261 1.57 16.92 16.01
N ALA A 262 2.52 16.00 15.78
CA ALA A 262 2.45 14.66 16.37
C ALA A 262 2.32 14.67 17.90
N GLU A 263 2.92 15.66 18.58
CA GLU A 263 2.84 15.82 20.03
C GLU A 263 1.42 16.08 20.56
N GLN A 264 0.53 16.60 19.71
CA GLN A 264 -0.87 16.90 20.04
C GLN A 264 -1.84 15.77 19.64
N ARG A 265 -1.35 14.73 18.94
CA ARG A 265 -2.14 13.55 18.54
C ARG A 265 -2.37 12.63 19.74
N SER A 266 -3.47 11.86 19.69
CA SER A 266 -3.78 10.86 20.70
C SER A 266 -2.65 9.83 20.83
N ARG A 267 -2.12 9.65 22.04
CA ARG A 267 -1.11 8.63 22.36
C ARG A 267 -1.70 7.24 22.60
N THR A 268 -2.97 7.22 23.01
CA THR A 268 -3.75 6.00 23.23
C THR A 268 -5.17 6.22 22.75
N PHE A 269 -5.73 5.26 22.01
CA PHE A 269 -7.10 5.29 21.53
C PHE A 269 -7.62 3.87 21.29
N TYR A 270 -8.92 3.72 21.09
CA TYR A 270 -9.56 2.42 20.92
C TYR A 270 -9.99 2.20 19.46
N VAL A 271 -9.64 1.03 18.91
CA VAL A 271 -10.10 0.57 17.60
C VAL A 271 -11.11 -0.58 17.74
N GLY A 272 -11.89 -0.83 16.69
CA GLY A 272 -12.95 -1.85 16.65
C GLY A 272 -14.38 -1.31 16.84
N SER A 273 -14.53 0.02 16.95
CA SER A 273 -15.84 0.68 16.92
C SER A 273 -16.45 0.67 15.52
N TRP A 274 -17.77 0.52 15.42
CA TRP A 274 -18.53 0.71 14.17
C TRP A 274 -19.19 2.08 14.08
N GLN A 275 -19.01 2.94 15.10
CA GLN A 275 -19.57 4.28 15.10
C GLN A 275 -18.56 5.25 14.48
N PHE A 276 -18.98 5.90 13.40
CA PHE A 276 -18.19 6.89 12.69
C PHE A 276 -18.44 8.30 13.25
N ASP A 277 -17.38 9.11 13.30
CA ASP A 277 -17.43 10.55 13.57
C ASP A 277 -17.27 11.30 12.24
N PRO A 278 -18.36 11.84 11.67
CA PRO A 278 -18.29 12.55 10.39
C PRO A 278 -17.63 13.92 10.48
N LYS A 279 -17.46 14.48 11.70
CA LYS A 279 -16.79 15.77 11.88
C LYS A 279 -15.28 15.59 11.77
N ARG A 280 -14.69 14.72 12.60
CA ARG A 280 -13.24 14.47 12.61
C ARG A 280 -12.78 13.49 11.53
N VAL A 281 -13.73 12.78 10.91
CA VAL A 281 -13.52 11.76 9.86
C VAL A 281 -12.66 10.60 10.39
N GLY A 282 -13.30 9.71 11.13
CA GLY A 282 -12.70 8.52 11.71
C GLY A 282 -13.68 7.78 12.62
N TYR A 283 -13.23 6.74 13.31
CA TYR A 283 -14.08 5.99 14.23
C TYR A 283 -14.08 6.61 15.63
N ARG A 284 -15.24 6.59 16.30
CA ARG A 284 -15.35 7.02 17.70
C ARG A 284 -14.54 6.10 18.61
N SER A 285 -13.48 6.65 19.19
CA SER A 285 -12.60 5.96 20.13
C SER A 285 -13.22 5.95 21.53
N HIS A 286 -13.68 4.78 22.00
CA HIS A 286 -14.13 4.57 23.36
C HIS A 286 -13.84 3.13 23.80
N ALA A 287 -13.54 2.96 25.09
CA ALA A 287 -13.32 1.64 25.67
C ALA A 287 -14.60 0.80 25.58
N SER A 288 -14.49 -0.45 25.14
CA SER A 288 -15.57 -1.42 25.15
C SER A 288 -15.01 -2.84 25.23
N LYS A 289 -15.86 -3.83 25.54
CA LYS A 289 -15.43 -5.25 25.66
C LYS A 289 -14.85 -5.82 24.36
N LYS A 290 -15.17 -5.23 23.20
CA LYS A 290 -14.69 -5.68 21.88
C LYS A 290 -13.64 -4.73 21.29
N ALA A 291 -13.32 -3.64 21.99
CA ALA A 291 -12.34 -2.67 21.51
C ALA A 291 -10.92 -3.13 21.85
N PHE A 292 -9.98 -2.82 20.97
CA PHE A 292 -8.56 -2.97 21.22
C PHE A 292 -7.97 -1.60 21.53
N GLU A 293 -7.21 -1.49 22.62
CA GLU A 293 -6.48 -0.27 22.96
C GLU A 293 -5.19 -0.20 22.13
N PHE A 294 -5.13 0.79 21.24
CA PHE A 294 -3.92 1.14 20.50
C PHE A 294 -3.06 2.08 21.35
N ASN A 295 -1.79 1.72 21.53
CA ASN A 295 -0.81 2.53 22.24
C ASN A 295 0.37 2.86 21.31
N THR A 296 0.60 4.16 21.08
CA THR A 296 1.60 4.65 20.13
C THR A 296 3.03 4.58 20.66
N ALA A 297 3.22 4.30 21.96
CA ALA A 297 4.54 4.10 22.56
C ALA A 297 5.13 2.70 22.34
N LEU A 298 4.35 1.77 21.80
CA LEU A 298 4.84 0.41 21.49
C LEU A 298 5.68 0.42 20.20
N PRO A 299 6.70 -0.47 20.08
CA PRO A 299 7.51 -0.56 18.88
C PRO A 299 6.67 -0.83 17.62
N GLY A 300 6.82 0.01 16.59
CA GLY A 300 6.05 -0.09 15.34
C GLY A 300 4.74 0.70 15.34
N ASN A 301 4.33 1.26 16.48
CA ASN A 301 3.06 1.97 16.65
C ASN A 301 3.21 3.51 16.68
N SER A 302 4.40 4.05 16.41
CA SER A 302 4.62 5.50 16.54
C SER A 302 3.64 6.28 15.65
N ASN A 303 3.05 7.33 16.23
CA ASN A 303 2.20 8.29 15.54
C ASN A 303 2.94 9.58 15.13
N ALA A 304 4.27 9.54 15.16
CA ALA A 304 5.14 10.62 14.71
C ALA A 304 5.17 10.76 13.19
N GLY A 305 5.76 11.86 12.73
CA GLY A 305 5.98 12.12 11.31
C GLY A 305 4.73 12.59 10.57
N HIS A 306 4.89 12.77 9.27
CA HIS A 306 3.90 13.39 8.40
C HIS A 306 3.45 14.74 9.00
N GLU A 307 4.43 15.59 9.33
CA GLU A 307 4.23 16.93 9.92
C GLU A 307 3.88 17.96 8.83
N TYR A 308 2.92 17.60 7.95
CA TYR A 308 2.45 18.46 6.87
C TYR A 308 1.08 19.05 7.23
N GLY A 309 0.91 20.36 6.99
CA GLY A 309 -0.33 21.07 7.34
C GLY A 309 -0.52 21.30 8.85
N THR A 310 0.51 21.07 9.65
CA THR A 310 0.49 21.28 11.10
C THR A 310 0.58 22.77 11.47
N ASP A 311 0.98 23.61 10.53
CA ASP A 311 1.01 25.08 10.61
C ASP A 311 -0.35 25.73 10.30
N LEU A 312 -1.32 24.96 9.80
CA LEU A 312 -2.68 25.45 9.52
C LEU A 312 -3.37 25.94 10.79
N SER A 313 -4.09 27.05 10.67
CA SER A 313 -5.05 27.48 11.67
C SER A 313 -6.16 26.45 11.87
N GLU A 314 -6.94 26.60 12.94
CA GLU A 314 -8.04 25.67 13.20
C GLU A 314 -9.09 25.68 12.08
N GLU A 315 -9.44 26.86 11.54
CA GLU A 315 -10.40 27.00 10.45
C GLU A 315 -9.89 26.36 9.15
N GLU A 316 -8.65 26.65 8.76
CA GLU A 316 -8.02 26.05 7.57
C GLU A 316 -7.93 24.53 7.68
N ARG A 317 -7.67 24.00 8.89
CA ARG A 317 -7.65 22.56 9.13
C ARG A 317 -9.02 21.94 8.88
N TRP A 318 -10.10 22.59 9.32
CA TRP A 318 -11.46 22.12 9.05
C TRP A 318 -11.81 22.21 7.57
N ASP A 319 -11.43 23.29 6.89
CA ASP A 319 -11.58 23.41 5.44
C ASP A 319 -10.88 22.27 4.69
N LEU A 320 -9.64 21.95 5.06
CA LEU A 320 -8.91 20.82 4.49
C LEU A 320 -9.59 19.47 4.79
N VAL A 321 -10.07 19.24 6.01
CA VAL A 321 -10.84 18.02 6.34
C VAL A 321 -12.10 17.91 5.49
N GLU A 322 -12.81 19.02 5.27
CA GLU A 322 -14.01 19.05 4.44
C GLU A 322 -13.70 18.72 2.97
N PHE A 323 -12.60 19.26 2.45
CA PHE A 323 -12.11 18.89 1.11
C PHE A 323 -11.78 17.40 1.00
N LEU A 324 -11.13 16.81 2.00
CA LEU A 324 -10.79 15.38 1.99
C LEU A 324 -12.02 14.45 1.98
N LYS A 325 -13.21 14.94 2.39
CA LYS A 325 -14.47 14.19 2.23
C LYS A 325 -14.93 14.12 0.77
N THR A 326 -14.49 15.04 -0.08
CA THR A 326 -14.87 15.08 -1.50
C THR A 326 -14.08 14.11 -2.38
N LEU A 327 -12.98 13.54 -1.86
CA LEU A 327 -12.08 12.64 -2.57
C LEU A 327 -12.56 11.18 -2.48
#